data_AF-A0A3M2ZUE5-F1
#
_entry.id   AF-A0A3M2ZUE5-F1
#
_cell.length_a   1.000
_cell.length_b   1.000
_cell.length_c   1.000
_cell.angle_alpha   90.00
_cell.angle_beta   90.00
_cell.angle_gamma   90.00
#
_symmetry.space_group_name_H-M   'P 1'
#
loop_
_entity.id
_entity.type
_entity.pdbx_description
1 polymer ?
#
loop_
_entity_poly.entity_id
_entity_poly.type
_entity_poly.pdbx_seq_one_letter_code
_entity_poly.pdbx_strand_id
1 'polypeptide(L)'
;YRQDGSYADVLDRGHVIRDSEGNAVRMIGAMLDMSQIRKAETALRQSEERSRTMLETIESAFAIIQVKFDADDSPIDYRFLEANPAFERQAGVDLRGKWVTEFAPDLERFWFETYGHVAKTGEPASFENYAKAFERWFEVKAVRVGEP
;
A
#
# COMPACT_ATOMS: atom_id res chain seq x y z
N TYR A 1 5.99 30.85 18.91
CA TYR A 1 4.84 30.91 19.83
C TYR A 1 3.81 31.79 19.17
N ARG A 2 2.60 31.27 18.90
CA ARG A 2 1.51 32.05 18.31
C ARG A 2 0.74 32.79 19.41
N GLN A 3 -0.02 33.83 19.07
CA GLN A 3 -0.81 34.61 20.05
C GLN A 3 -1.84 33.77 20.81
N ASP A 4 -2.25 32.63 20.26
CA ASP A 4 -3.17 31.68 20.86
C ASP A 4 -2.50 30.70 21.85
N GLY A 5 -1.20 30.83 22.09
CA GLY A 5 -0.44 29.95 22.98
C GLY A 5 0.07 28.66 22.33
N SER A 6 -0.21 28.43 21.05
CA SER A 6 0.28 27.26 20.32
C SER A 6 1.72 27.41 19.85
N TYR A 7 2.44 26.29 19.80
CA TYR A 7 3.76 26.22 19.19
C TYR A 7 3.63 26.06 17.68
N ALA A 8 4.46 26.80 16.93
CA ALA A 8 4.58 26.71 15.48
C ALA A 8 5.93 26.09 15.17
N ASP A 9 5.93 25.04 14.34
CA ASP A 9 7.15 24.56 13.71
C ASP A 9 7.44 25.52 12.57
N VAL A 10 8.51 26.30 12.68
CA VAL A 10 8.84 27.32 11.68
C VAL A 10 10.17 27.02 11.03
N LEU A 11 10.21 27.11 9.71
CA LEU A 11 11.46 27.25 8.97
C LEU A 11 11.72 28.74 8.82
N ASP A 12 12.80 29.22 9.43
CA ASP A 12 13.26 30.60 9.27
C ASP A 12 14.48 30.64 8.35
N ARG A 13 14.47 31.57 7.40
CA ARG A 13 15.64 31.91 6.60
C ARG A 13 15.85 33.41 6.67
N GLY A 14 16.97 33.82 7.26
CA GLY A 14 17.40 35.20 7.35
C GLY A 14 18.65 35.49 6.53
N HIS A 15 18.67 36.62 5.84
CA HIS A 15 19.87 37.19 5.24
C HIS A 15 20.17 38.55 5.86
N VAL A 16 21.42 38.74 6.27
CA VAL A 16 21.94 40.00 6.77
C VAL A 16 22.56 40.77 5.62
N ILE A 17 22.06 41.98 5.39
CA ILE A 17 22.62 42.96 4.47
C ILE A 17 23.67 43.76 5.26
N ARG A 18 24.88 43.84 4.70
CA ARG A 18 26.01 44.57 5.27
C ARG A 18 26.41 45.75 4.37
N ASP A 19 26.92 46.82 4.95
CA ASP A 19 27.50 47.94 4.20
C ASP A 19 28.91 47.62 3.68
N SER A 20 29.54 48.61 3.02
CA SER A 20 30.88 48.49 2.45
C SER A 20 31.99 48.34 3.50
N GLU A 21 31.74 48.69 4.76
CA GLU A 21 32.66 48.51 5.88
C GLU A 21 32.43 47.17 6.60
N GLY A 22 31.45 46.39 6.14
CA GLY A 22 31.10 45.09 6.68
C GLY A 22 30.13 45.16 7.87
N ASN A 23 29.63 46.34 8.24
CA ASN A 23 28.69 46.47 9.35
C ASN A 23 27.30 46.00 8.93
N ALA A 24 26.60 45.29 9.82
CA ALA A 24 25.26 44.82 9.56
C ALA A 24 24.28 46.00 9.59
N VAL A 25 23.65 46.30 8.44
CA VAL A 25 22.74 47.44 8.30
C VAL A 25 21.27 47.02 8.29
N ARG A 26 20.96 45.77 7.90
CA ARG A 26 19.59 45.25 7.87
C ARG A 26 19.57 43.73 7.87
N MET A 27 18.49 43.15 8.38
CA MET A 27 18.19 41.73 8.20
C MET A 27 16.83 41.59 7.51
N ILE A 28 16.74 40.69 6.53
CA ILE A 28 15.49 40.28 5.89
C ILE A 28 15.33 38.80 6.16
N GLY A 29 14.21 38.42 6.78
CA GLY A 29 13.86 37.03 7.03
C GLY A 29 12.47 36.70 6.53
N ALA A 30 12.24 35.43 6.21
CA ALA A 30 10.92 34.87 5.98
C ALA A 30 10.73 33.66 6.90
N MET A 31 9.62 33.65 7.63
CA MET A 31 9.20 32.52 8.44
C MET A 31 8.08 31.77 7.72
N LEU A 32 8.28 30.48 7.47
CA LEU A 32 7.24 29.59 6.97
C LEU A 32 6.75 28.70 8.12
N ASP A 33 5.46 28.77 8.41
CA ASP A 33 4.80 27.87 9.35
C ASP A 33 4.63 26.49 8.72
N MET A 34 5.36 25.51 9.23
CA MET A 34 5.35 24.12 8.81
C MET A 34 4.50 23.21 9.70
N SER A 35 3.79 23.75 10.71
CA SER A 35 3.01 22.92 11.63
C SER A 35 1.95 22.08 10.92
N GLN A 36 1.29 22.62 9.90
CA GLN A 36 0.27 21.87 9.15
C GLN A 36 0.87 20.70 8.38
N ILE A 37 2.02 20.91 7.73
CA ILE A 37 2.74 19.88 6.97
C ILE A 37 3.16 18.75 7.92
N ARG A 38 3.82 19.09 9.04
CA ARG A 38 4.27 18.08 10.02
C ARG A 38 3.12 17.30 10.67
N LYS A 39 1.99 17.97 10.94
CA LYS A 39 0.79 17.30 11.45
C LYS A 39 0.22 16.32 10.43
N ALA A 40 0.13 16.72 9.16
CA ALA A 40 -0.35 15.85 8.09
C ALA A 40 0.57 14.64 7.88
N GLU A 41 1.89 14.85 7.83
CA GLU A 41 2.88 13.76 7.72
C GLU A 41 2.79 12.79 8.91
N THR A 42 2.66 13.32 10.12
CA THR A 42 2.54 12.48 11.32
C THR A 42 1.25 11.67 11.30
N ALA A 43 0.12 12.29 10.93
CA ALA A 43 -1.16 11.60 10.84
C ALA A 43 -1.15 10.52 9.75
N LEU A 44 -0.53 10.80 8.60
CA LEU A 44 -0.36 9.82 7.52
C LEU A 44 0.47 8.62 8.00
N ARG A 45 1.64 8.86 8.59
CA ARG A 45 2.51 7.80 9.12
C ARG A 45 1.80 6.95 10.17
N GLN A 46 1.08 7.58 11.10
CA GLN A 46 0.31 6.86 12.12
C GLN A 46 -0.80 6.00 11.51
N SER A 47 -1.47 6.51 10.46
CA SER A 47 -2.46 5.73 9.73
C SER A 47 -1.83 4.53 9.02
N GLU A 48 -0.69 4.71 8.36
CA GLU A 48 0.05 3.63 7.69
C GLU A 48 0.53 2.55 8.68
N GLU A 49 1.13 2.97 9.79
CA GLU A 49 1.58 2.07 10.88
C GLU A 49 0.40 1.28 11.46
N ARG A 50 -0.74 1.93 11.66
CA ARG A 50 -1.96 1.29 12.15
C ARG A 50 -2.50 0.27 11.14
N SER A 51 -2.62 0.64 9.87
CA SER A 51 -3.07 -0.27 8.80
C SER A 51 -2.14 -1.48 8.67
N ARG A 52 -0.82 -1.28 8.72
CA ARG A 52 0.17 -2.36 8.67
C ARG A 52 0.02 -3.30 9.86
N THR A 53 -0.09 -2.75 11.08
CA THR A 53 -0.25 -3.55 12.30
C THR A 53 -1.53 -4.38 12.26
N MET A 54 -2.63 -3.82 11.75
CA MET A 54 -3.87 -4.58 11.57
C MET A 54 -3.66 -5.76 10.61
N LEU A 55 -3.09 -5.53 9.43
CA LEU A 55 -2.84 -6.61 8.47
C LEU A 55 -1.93 -7.71 9.02
N GLU A 56 -0.89 -7.35 9.77
CA GLU A 56 0.06 -8.29 10.39
C GLU A 56 -0.57 -9.13 11.52
N THR A 57 -1.55 -8.58 12.23
CA THR A 57 -2.19 -9.24 13.38
C THR A 57 -3.44 -10.04 13.01
N ILE A 58 -4.03 -9.82 11.83
CA ILE A 58 -5.18 -10.60 11.36
C ILE A 58 -4.76 -12.07 11.17
N GLU A 59 -5.52 -12.98 11.79
CA GLU A 59 -5.31 -14.43 11.66
C GLU A 59 -5.83 -15.01 10.35
N SER A 60 -6.78 -14.31 9.70
CA SER A 60 -7.26 -14.65 8.37
C SER A 60 -6.23 -14.31 7.30
N ALA A 61 -6.06 -15.21 6.32
CA ALA A 61 -5.23 -14.92 5.16
C ALA A 61 -5.77 -13.71 4.39
N PHE A 62 -4.91 -12.75 4.10
CA PHE A 62 -5.21 -11.57 3.30
C PHE A 62 -4.11 -11.35 2.28
N ALA A 63 -4.50 -11.02 1.06
CA ALA A 63 -3.58 -10.65 -0.01
C ALA A 63 -4.21 -9.64 -0.98
N ILE A 64 -3.37 -8.80 -1.57
CA ILE A 64 -3.69 -7.99 -2.75
C ILE A 64 -2.95 -8.61 -3.93
N ILE A 65 -3.68 -8.94 -4.99
CA ILE A 65 -3.13 -9.53 -6.20
C ILE A 65 -3.29 -8.60 -7.40
N GLN A 66 -2.37 -8.69 -8.35
CA GLN A 66 -2.47 -8.10 -9.68
C GLN A 66 -2.72 -9.20 -10.69
N VAL A 67 -3.82 -9.13 -11.43
CA VAL A 67 -4.13 -10.08 -12.50
C VAL A 67 -3.38 -9.70 -13.77
N LYS A 68 -2.85 -10.70 -14.48
CA LYS A 68 -2.26 -10.55 -15.81
C LYS A 68 -3.26 -11.01 -16.85
N PHE A 69 -3.46 -10.16 -17.84
CA PHE A 69 -4.27 -10.45 -19.02
C PHE A 69 -3.37 -10.61 -20.24
N ASP A 70 -3.79 -11.44 -21.19
CA ASP A 70 -3.19 -11.51 -22.52
C ASP A 70 -3.77 -10.45 -23.47
N ALA A 71 -3.42 -10.52 -24.75
CA ALA A 71 -3.87 -9.57 -25.77
C ALA A 71 -5.38 -9.67 -26.07
N ASP A 72 -5.99 -10.82 -25.79
CA ASP A 72 -7.43 -11.06 -25.96
C ASP A 72 -8.19 -10.77 -24.66
N ASP A 73 -7.54 -10.08 -23.71
CA ASP A 73 -8.08 -9.73 -22.41
C ASP A 73 -8.42 -10.97 -21.56
N SER A 74 -7.82 -12.14 -21.84
CA SER A 74 -8.06 -13.34 -21.02
C SER A 74 -7.12 -13.36 -19.82
N PRO A 75 -7.60 -13.66 -18.59
CA PRO A 75 -6.74 -13.75 -17.42
C PRO A 75 -5.87 -15.00 -17.53
N ILE A 76 -4.55 -14.79 -17.47
CA ILE A 76 -3.56 -15.87 -17.65
C ILE A 76 -2.72 -16.12 -16.40
N ASP A 77 -2.67 -15.18 -15.46
CA ASP A 77 -1.89 -15.31 -14.23
C ASP A 77 -2.31 -14.26 -13.19
N TYR A 78 -1.79 -14.36 -11.96
CA TYR A 78 -1.84 -13.28 -10.99
C TYR A 78 -0.62 -13.26 -10.08
N ARG A 79 -0.23 -12.05 -9.65
CA ARG A 79 0.94 -11.80 -8.80
C ARG A 79 0.51 -11.24 -7.46
N PHE A 80 1.09 -11.73 -6.37
CA PHE A 80 0.83 -11.20 -5.03
C PHE A 80 1.60 -9.91 -4.81
N LEU A 81 0.92 -8.77 -4.78
CA LEU A 81 1.52 -7.47 -4.45
C LEU A 81 1.75 -7.35 -2.94
N GLU A 82 0.74 -7.73 -2.18
CA GLU A 82 0.78 -7.76 -0.71
C GLU A 82 0.20 -9.07 -0.21
N ALA A 83 0.74 -9.58 0.88
CA ALA A 83 0.23 -10.75 1.58
C ALA A 83 0.60 -10.65 3.05
N ASN A 84 -0.38 -10.84 3.93
CA ASN A 84 -0.12 -10.84 5.36
C ASN A 84 0.55 -12.16 5.82
N PRO A 85 1.15 -12.22 7.02
CA PRO A 85 1.80 -13.42 7.52
C PRO A 85 0.86 -14.63 7.65
N ALA A 86 -0.45 -14.41 7.85
CA ALA A 86 -1.42 -15.48 7.90
C ALA A 86 -1.58 -16.18 6.55
N PHE A 87 -1.55 -15.43 5.44
CA PHE A 87 -1.58 -16.00 4.11
C PHE A 87 -0.41 -16.96 3.90
N GLU A 88 0.81 -16.56 4.22
CA GLU A 88 2.00 -17.41 4.07
C GLU A 88 1.88 -18.71 4.88
N ARG A 89 1.39 -18.64 6.13
CA ARG A 89 1.17 -19.83 6.98
C ARG A 89 0.11 -20.76 6.41
N GLN A 90 -1.00 -20.23 5.89
CA GLN A 90 -2.09 -21.03 5.33
C GLN A 90 -1.73 -21.58 3.94
N ALA A 91 -1.01 -20.79 3.13
CA ALA A 91 -0.51 -21.19 1.82
C ALA A 91 0.75 -22.08 1.91
N GLY A 92 1.43 -22.13 3.05
CA GLY A 92 2.68 -22.88 3.24
C GLY A 92 3.85 -22.40 2.37
N VAL A 93 3.75 -21.22 1.75
CA VAL A 93 4.76 -20.64 0.87
C VAL A 93 4.66 -19.12 0.84
N ASP A 94 5.82 -18.44 0.76
CA ASP A 94 5.90 -17.00 0.49
C ASP A 94 5.82 -16.73 -1.02
N LEU A 95 4.69 -16.16 -1.43
CA LEU A 95 4.39 -15.77 -2.81
C LEU A 95 4.50 -14.25 -3.04
N ARG A 96 4.89 -13.46 -2.03
CA ARG A 96 4.93 -12.00 -2.17
C ARG A 96 5.90 -11.61 -3.30
N GLY A 97 5.39 -10.79 -4.23
CA GLY A 97 6.11 -10.33 -5.41
C GLY A 97 6.18 -11.34 -6.57
N LYS A 98 5.68 -12.57 -6.39
CA LYS A 98 5.78 -13.65 -7.39
C LYS A 98 4.45 -13.87 -8.10
N TRP A 99 4.53 -14.30 -9.36
CA TRP A 99 3.39 -14.87 -10.07
C TRP A 99 3.03 -16.23 -9.47
N VAL A 100 1.73 -16.53 -9.37
CA VAL A 100 1.32 -17.80 -8.76
C VAL A 100 1.84 -18.99 -9.55
N THR A 101 1.96 -18.86 -10.88
CA THR A 101 2.45 -19.93 -11.76
C THR A 101 3.94 -20.24 -11.58
N GLU A 102 4.74 -19.34 -10.98
CA GLU A 102 6.13 -19.64 -10.60
C GLU A 102 6.21 -20.74 -9.53
N PHE A 103 5.17 -20.88 -8.71
CA PHE A 103 5.05 -21.91 -7.69
C PHE A 103 4.09 -23.04 -8.09
N ALA A 104 2.98 -22.70 -8.75
CA ALA A 104 1.93 -23.61 -9.15
C ALA A 104 1.69 -23.53 -10.67
N PRO A 105 2.59 -24.09 -11.51
CA PRO A 105 2.45 -24.04 -12.97
C PRO A 105 1.15 -24.67 -13.50
N ASP A 106 0.68 -25.71 -12.81
CA ASP A 106 -0.53 -26.48 -13.17
C ASP A 106 -1.77 -26.06 -12.36
N LEU A 107 -1.78 -24.82 -11.82
CA LEU A 107 -2.93 -24.30 -11.08
C LEU A 107 -4.20 -24.31 -11.95
N GLU A 108 -5.34 -24.66 -11.34
CA GLU A 108 -6.58 -24.82 -12.07
C GLU A 108 -7.09 -23.51 -12.67
N ARG A 109 -7.60 -23.58 -13.90
CA ARG A 109 -7.99 -22.39 -14.69
C ARG A 109 -9.02 -21.48 -14.00
N PHE A 110 -9.91 -22.05 -13.20
CA PHE A 110 -10.96 -21.30 -12.51
C PHE A 110 -10.38 -20.21 -11.59
N TRP A 111 -9.17 -20.38 -11.04
CA TRP A 111 -8.53 -19.37 -10.19
C TRP A 111 -8.27 -18.09 -10.99
N PHE A 112 -7.68 -18.22 -12.18
CA PHE A 112 -7.42 -17.09 -13.07
C PHE A 112 -8.71 -16.45 -13.57
N GLU A 113 -9.69 -17.27 -13.98
CA GLU A 113 -10.98 -16.79 -14.47
C GLU A 113 -11.75 -16.01 -13.41
N THR A 114 -11.77 -16.51 -12.17
CA THR A 114 -12.50 -15.86 -11.08
C THR A 114 -11.87 -14.53 -10.71
N TYR A 115 -10.55 -14.49 -10.50
CA TYR A 115 -9.87 -13.22 -10.17
C TYR A 115 -9.89 -12.24 -11.34
N GLY A 116 -9.76 -12.74 -12.57
CA GLY A 116 -9.90 -11.92 -13.78
C GLY A 116 -11.28 -11.30 -13.91
N HIS A 117 -12.35 -12.06 -13.67
CA HIS A 117 -13.72 -11.53 -13.65
C HIS A 117 -13.86 -10.41 -12.62
N VAL A 118 -13.46 -10.67 -11.37
CA VAL A 118 -13.53 -9.67 -10.28
C VAL A 118 -12.74 -8.40 -10.65
N ALA A 119 -11.52 -8.54 -11.19
CA ALA A 119 -10.70 -7.42 -11.59
C ALA A 119 -11.34 -6.58 -12.71
N LYS A 120 -11.97 -7.23 -13.70
CA LYS A 120 -12.60 -6.52 -14.83
C LYS A 120 -13.94 -5.89 -14.48
N THR A 121 -14.83 -6.66 -13.86
CA THR A 121 -16.21 -6.24 -13.64
C THR A 121 -16.38 -5.49 -12.33
N GLY A 122 -15.58 -5.84 -11.32
CA GLY A 122 -15.73 -5.36 -9.95
C GLY A 122 -16.82 -6.10 -9.17
N GLU A 123 -17.48 -7.07 -9.79
CA GLU A 123 -18.43 -7.93 -9.10
C GLU A 123 -17.66 -8.83 -8.11
N PRO A 124 -18.03 -8.82 -6.83
CA PRO A 124 -17.34 -9.63 -5.82
C PRO A 124 -17.64 -11.11 -6.00
N ALA A 125 -16.66 -11.97 -5.67
CA ALA A 125 -16.81 -13.42 -5.69
C ALA A 125 -16.56 -14.03 -4.31
N SER A 126 -17.33 -15.06 -3.96
CA SER A 126 -17.14 -15.88 -2.75
C SER A 126 -17.29 -17.34 -3.13
N PHE A 127 -16.27 -18.14 -2.86
CA PHE A 127 -16.24 -19.54 -3.27
C PHE A 127 -15.32 -20.36 -2.38
N GLU A 128 -15.54 -21.68 -2.37
CA GLU A 128 -14.68 -22.64 -1.69
C GLU A 128 -14.20 -23.66 -2.73
N ASN A 129 -12.90 -23.70 -3.00
CA ASN A 129 -12.32 -24.63 -3.97
C ASN A 129 -11.01 -25.23 -3.48
N TYR A 130 -10.75 -26.46 -3.92
CA TYR A 130 -9.48 -27.15 -3.71
C TYR A 130 -8.45 -26.67 -4.73
N ALA A 131 -7.23 -26.38 -4.28
CA ALA A 131 -6.11 -26.12 -5.17
C ALA A 131 -5.08 -27.26 -5.04
N LYS A 132 -4.92 -28.05 -6.10
CA LYS A 132 -4.04 -29.24 -6.07
C LYS A 132 -2.59 -28.89 -5.82
N ALA A 133 -2.09 -27.82 -6.43
CA ALA A 133 -0.70 -27.37 -6.25
C ALA A 133 -0.36 -26.98 -4.80
N PHE A 134 -1.38 -26.70 -4.00
CA PHE A 134 -1.28 -26.36 -2.58
C PHE A 134 -1.75 -27.51 -1.67
N GLU A 135 -2.30 -28.58 -2.25
CA GLU A 135 -2.89 -29.74 -1.58
C GLU A 135 -3.93 -29.38 -0.49
N ARG A 136 -4.69 -28.29 -0.65
CA ARG A 136 -5.66 -27.82 0.36
C ARG A 136 -6.87 -27.10 -0.22
N TRP A 137 -7.91 -27.05 0.61
CA TRP A 137 -9.12 -26.26 0.37
C TRP A 137 -8.93 -24.81 0.80
N PHE A 138 -9.48 -23.89 0.03
CA PHE A 138 -9.52 -22.47 0.36
C PHE A 138 -10.94 -21.95 0.23
N GLU A 139 -11.43 -21.30 1.29
CA GLU A 139 -12.56 -20.37 1.20
C GLU A 139 -12.00 -18.99 0.87
N VAL A 140 -12.44 -18.42 -0.26
CA VAL A 140 -11.95 -17.13 -0.75
C VAL A 140 -13.10 -16.16 -0.94
N LYS A 141 -12.87 -14.93 -0.48
CA LYS A 141 -13.71 -13.76 -0.79
C LYS A 141 -12.84 -12.74 -1.53
N ALA A 142 -13.21 -12.43 -2.76
CA ALA A 142 -12.47 -11.55 -3.64
C ALA A 142 -13.30 -10.31 -4.00
N VAL A 143 -12.66 -9.15 -3.90
CA VAL A 143 -13.22 -7.85 -4.29
C VAL A 143 -12.16 -7.09 -5.09
N ARG A 144 -12.59 -6.24 -6.02
CA ARG A 144 -11.66 -5.35 -6.72
C ARG A 144 -11.19 -4.23 -5.81
N VAL A 145 -9.90 -3.91 -5.90
CA VAL A 145 -9.29 -2.77 -5.23
C VAL A 145 -8.63 -1.90 -6.28
N GLY A 146 -8.93 -0.59 -6.28
CA GLY A 146 -8.41 0.37 -7.27
C GLY A 146 -9.34 0.62 -8.46
N GLU A 147 -8.87 1.44 -9.39
CA GLU A 147 -9.55 1.71 -10.67
C GLU A 147 -9.31 0.56 -11.69
N PRO A 148 -10.16 0.42 -12.73
CA PRO A 148 -10.07 -0.63 -13.76
C PRO A 148 -8.76 -0.62 -14.55
#